data_AF-A0A354UET8-F1
#
_entry.id   AF-A0A354UET8-F1
#
_cell.length_a   1.000
_cell.length_b   1.000
_cell.length_c   1.000
_cell.angle_alpha   90.00
_cell.angle_beta   90.00
_cell.angle_gamma   90.00
#
_symmetry.space_group_name_H-M   'P 1'
#
loop_
_entity.id
_entity.type
_entity.pdbx_description
1 polymer ?
#
loop_
_entity_poly.entity_id
_entity_poly.type
_entity_poly.pdbx_seq_one_letter_code
_entity_poly.pdbx_strand_id
1 'polypeptide(L)' 'MDKKEKAKKALFKKAIGFKTQEVVEEYSQNDGEIVLTKKKVTQKEVPPDCVAIKMIIESVEDYSALSLEELE' A
#
# COMPACT_ATOMS: atom_id res chain seq x y z
N MET A 1 0.92 1.54 -19.72
CA MET A 1 0.26 2.03 -18.50
C MET A 1 0.82 3.41 -18.19
N ASP A 2 -0.04 4.42 -18.21
CA ASP A 2 0.34 5.82 -18.08
C ASP A 2 0.83 6.15 -16.67
N LYS A 3 1.79 7.09 -16.52
CA LYS A 3 2.33 7.47 -15.19
C LYS A 3 1.23 8.03 -14.28
N LYS A 4 0.24 8.73 -14.85
CA LYS A 4 -0.91 9.30 -14.12
C LYS A 4 -1.79 8.20 -13.53
N GLU A 5 -1.97 7.11 -14.26
CA GLU A 5 -2.78 5.98 -13.81
C GLU A 5 -2.11 5.25 -12.63
N LYS A 6 -0.78 5.09 -12.66
CA LYS A 6 0.00 4.52 -11.55
C LYS A 6 -0.10 5.39 -10.29
N ALA A 7 -0.02 6.71 -10.45
CA ALA A 7 -0.15 7.64 -9.33
C ALA A 7 -1.54 7.54 -8.67
N LYS A 8 -2.62 7.50 -9.47
CA LYS A 8 -3.99 7.32 -8.96
C LYS A 8 -4.16 6.01 -8.19
N LYS A 9 -3.63 4.91 -8.72
CA LYS A 9 -3.67 3.60 -8.04
C LYS A 9 -2.90 3.61 -6.72
N ALA A 10 -1.75 4.27 -6.67
CA ALA A 10 -0.98 4.41 -5.44
C ALA A 10 -1.71 5.26 -4.39
N LEU A 11 -2.33 6.37 -4.81
CA LEU A 11 -3.13 7.22 -3.94
C LEU A 11 -4.33 6.45 -3.35
N PHE A 12 -5.06 5.71 -4.19
CA PHE A 12 -6.18 4.87 -3.75
C PHE A 12 -5.74 3.82 -2.74
N LYS A 13 -4.64 3.11 -3.02
CA LYS A 13 -4.08 2.11 -2.10
C LYS A 13 -3.71 2.71 -0.75
N LYS A 14 -3.23 3.95 -0.73
CA LYS A 14 -2.92 4.68 0.51
C LYS A 14 -4.19 5.08 1.27
N ALA A 15 -5.22 5.51 0.55
CA ALA A 15 -6.49 5.93 1.14
C ALA A 15 -7.20 4.80 1.89
N ILE A 16 -7.28 3.59 1.32
CA ILE A 16 -7.97 2.44 1.94
C ILE A 16 -7.12 1.66 2.94
N GLY A 17 -5.82 1.99 3.06
CA GLY A 17 -4.86 1.19 3.82
C GLY A 17 -4.46 -0.09 3.08
N PHE A 18 -3.30 -0.64 3.44
CA PHE A 18 -2.78 -1.84 2.78
C PHE A 18 -1.79 -2.59 3.67
N LYS A 19 -1.57 -3.86 3.36
CA LYS A 19 -0.52 -4.65 4.01
C LYS A 19 0.77 -4.57 3.21
N THR A 20 1.88 -4.47 3.93
CA THR A 20 3.22 -4.58 3.39
C THR A 20 3.89 -5.81 3.95
N GLN A 21 4.77 -6.41 3.16
CA GLN A 21 5.56 -7.55 3.56
C GLN A 21 7.03 -7.18 3.46
N GLU A 22 7.75 -7.38 4.55
CA GLU A 22 9.20 -7.24 4.63
C GLU A 22 9.80 -8.63 4.79
N VAL A 23 10.71 -9.00 3.90
CA VAL A 23 11.36 -10.31 3.90
C VAL A 23 12.84 -10.09 4.16
N VAL A 24 13.35 -10.68 5.24
CA VAL A 24 14.77 -10.68 5.60
C VAL A 24 15.28 -12.11 5.42
N GLU A 25 16.28 -12.26 4.57
CA GLU A 25 16.92 -13.55 4.26
C GLU A 25 18.39 -13.49 4.67
N GLU A 26 18.80 -14.43 5.52
CA GLU A 26 20.19 -14.62 5.94
C GLU A 26 20.76 -15.80 5.18
N TYR A 27 21.98 -15.63 4.65
CA TYR A 27 22.68 -16.64 3.87
C TYR A 27 24.03 -16.94 4.53
N SER A 28 24.44 -18.20 4.56
CA SER A 28 25.79 -18.60 4.97
C SER A 28 26.49 -19.38 3.87
N GLN A 29 27.81 -19.40 3.90
CA GLN A 29 28.60 -20.24 3.01
C GLN A 29 28.96 -21.55 3.72
N ASN A 30 28.57 -22.69 3.17
CA ASN A 30 28.98 -24.03 3.60
C ASN A 30 29.61 -24.73 2.40
N ASP A 31 30.85 -25.19 2.54
CA ASP A 31 31.59 -25.92 1.50
C ASP A 31 31.58 -25.27 0.11
N GLY A 32 31.63 -23.93 0.07
CA GLY A 32 31.64 -23.14 -1.16
C GLY A 32 30.24 -22.84 -1.73
N GLU A 33 29.18 -23.45 -1.20
CA GLU A 33 27.80 -23.16 -1.59
C GLU A 33 27.15 -22.12 -0.67
N ILE A 34 26.37 -21.21 -1.26
CA ILE A 34 25.57 -20.23 -0.53
C ILE A 34 24.23 -20.90 -0.17
N VAL A 35 24.01 -21.12 1.13
CA VAL A 35 22.78 -21.69 1.66
C VAL A 35 21.98 -20.63 2.42
N LEU A 36 20.68 -20.56 2.15
CA LEU A 36 19.73 -19.74 2.91
C LEU A 36 19.57 -20.35 4.31
N THR A 37 20.02 -19.64 5.34
CA THR A 37 19.99 -20.13 6.74
C THR A 37 18.77 -19.66 7.49
N LYS A 38 18.21 -18.50 7.14
CA LYS A 38 17.01 -17.98 7.80
C LYS A 38 16.21 -17.09 6.87
N LYS A 39 14.89 -17.20 6.94
CA LYS A 39 13.95 -16.29 6.29
C LYS A 39 12.94 -15.79 7.30
N LYS A 40 12.99 -14.49 7.60
CA LYS A 40 12.03 -13.81 8.47
C LYS A 40 11.09 -12.98 7.59
N VAL A 41 9.81 -13.32 7.63
CA VAL A 41 8.75 -12.57 6.93
C VAL A 41 7.96 -11.77 7.96
N THR A 42 7.97 -10.45 7.83
CA THR A 42 7.22 -9.52 8.69
C THR A 42 6.12 -8.88 7.88
N GLN A 43 4.87 -8.99 8.33
CA GLN A 43 3.75 -8.26 7.74
C GLN A 43 3.49 -7.01 8.57
N LYS A 44 3.43 -5.84 7.92
CA LYS A 44 3.10 -4.56 8.54
C LYS A 44 1.83 -4.02 7.92
N GLU A 45 0.90 -3.61 8.75
CA GLU A 45 -0.34 -2.97 8.31
C GLU A 45 -0.13 -1.46 8.20
N VAL A 46 -0.42 -0.91 7.03
CA VAL A 46 -0.48 0.53 6.81
C VAL A 46 -1.96 0.91 6.93
N PRO A 47 -2.35 1.70 7.94
CA PRO A 47 -3.74 2.08 8.11
C PRO A 47 -4.20 3.00 6.97
N PRO A 48 -5.52 3.15 6.79
CA PRO A 48 -6.11 4.18 5.94
C PRO A 48 -5.56 5.58 6.24
N ASP A 49 -5.33 6.38 5.20
CA ASP A 49 -4.81 7.75 5.32
C ASP A 49 -5.92 8.76 4.99
N CYS A 50 -6.37 9.51 6.00
CA CYS A 50 -7.42 10.53 5.87
C CYS A 50 -7.07 11.64 4.86
N VAL A 51 -5.79 11.99 4.72
CA VAL A 51 -5.35 13.00 3.74
C VAL A 51 -5.48 12.43 2.31
N ALA A 52 -5.11 11.17 2.12
CA ALA A 52 -5.29 10.50 0.83
C ALA A 52 -6.78 10.32 0.48
N ILE A 53 -7.62 9.97 1.46
CA ILE A 53 -9.08 9.89 1.30
C ILE A 53 -9.64 11.26 0.88
N LYS A 54 -9.30 12.32 1.63
CA LYS A 54 -9.74 13.68 1.33
C LYS A 54 -9.34 14.13 -0.08
N MET A 55 -8.09 13.90 -0.47
CA MET A 55 -7.63 14.22 -1.83
C MET A 55 -8.41 13.48 -2.92
N ILE A 56 -8.82 12.23 -2.68
CA ILE A 56 -9.66 11.49 -3.63
C ILE A 56 -11.04 12.13 -3.72
N ILE A 57 -11.68 12.41 -2.58
CA ILE A 57 -13.00 13.06 -2.53
C ILE A 57 -12.96 14.41 -3.25
N GLU A 58 -11.97 15.25 -2.95
CA GLU A 58 -11.78 16.56 -3.59
C GLU A 58 -11.40 16.47 -5.07
N SER A 59 -10.80 15.35 -5.52
CA SER A 59 -10.53 15.10 -6.94
C SER A 59 -11.76 14.65 -7.72
N VAL A 60 -12.79 14.18 -7.01
CA VAL A 60 -14.10 13.79 -7.53
C VAL A 60 -15.03 14.98 -7.29
N GLU A 61 -14.77 16.12 -7.95
CA GLU A 61 -15.72 17.24 -7.99
C GLU A 61 -16.94 16.89 -8.84
N ASP A 62 -17.69 15.88 -8.38
CA ASP A 62 -19.12 15.75 -8.56
C ASP A 62 -19.67 15.18 -7.24
N TYR A 63 -19.71 16.03 -6.20
CA TYR A 63 -20.29 15.72 -4.89
C TYR A 63 -21.76 15.26 -4.96
N SER A 64 -22.39 15.35 -6.13
CA SER A 64 -23.74 14.83 -6.40
C SER A 64 -23.84 13.30 -6.33
N ALA A 65 -22.71 12.59 -6.43
CA ALA A 65 -22.65 11.13 -6.42
C ALA A 65 -22.44 10.51 -5.02
N LEU A 66 -22.20 11.33 -3.99
CA LEU A 66 -22.07 10.84 -2.61
C LEU A 66 -23.46 10.77 -1.97
N SER A 67 -23.80 9.61 -1.39
CA SER A 67 -25.02 9.45 -0.61
C SER A 67 -24.93 10.26 0.69
N LEU A 68 -26.08 10.77 1.16
CA LEU A 68 -26.18 11.63 2.36
C LEU A 68 -25.51 11.03 3.61
N GLU A 69 -25.49 9.70 3.73
CA GLU A 69 -24.85 8.96 4.85
C GLU A 69 -23.32 9.09 4.90
N GLU A 70 -22.65 9.42 3.79
CA GLU A 70 -21.20 9.59 3.75
C GLU A 70 -20.77 11.04 4.11
N LEU A 71 -21.74 11.94 4.32
CA LEU A 71 -21.53 13.37 4.56
C LEU A 71 -21.63 13.78 6.04
N GLU A 72 -21.97 12.85 6.94
CA GLU A 72 -22.28 13.11 8.35
C GLU A 72 -21.21 12.55 9.32
#